data_AF-A0A2W4RF34-F1
#
_entry.id   AF-A0A2W4RF34-F1
#
_cell.length_a   1.000
_cell.length_b   1.000
_cell.length_c   1.000
_cell.angle_alpha   90.00
_cell.angle_beta   90.00
_cell.angle_gamma   90.00
#
_symmetry.space_group_name_H-M   'P 1'
#
loop_
_entity.id
_entity.type
_entity.pdbx_description
1 polymer ?
#
loop_
_entity_poly.entity_id
_entity_poly.type
_entity_poly.pdbx_seq_one_letter_code
_entity_poly.pdbx_strand_id
1 'polypeptide(L)'
;MSDQPTTATATVTYPAEHVTRIGLDDAKQMRSALLDAIKASRIGDRDQLLAFTEPLPAWIDSDGRVMVAGWLLQTKNGVWVASFRLSVSQERSVGYAATFIKEGTVWRVIKLVPEKIRYNR
;
A
#
# COMPACT_ATOMS: atom_id res chain seq x y z
N MET A 1 -0.69 -30.06 -23.05
CA MET A 1 -1.63 -29.23 -22.27
C MET A 1 -0.81 -28.15 -21.61
N SER A 2 -0.90 -26.92 -22.10
CA SER A 2 -0.15 -25.79 -21.57
C SER A 2 -1.06 -24.99 -20.65
N ASP A 3 -0.87 -25.13 -19.35
CA ASP A 3 -1.51 -24.27 -18.36
C ASP A 3 -0.87 -22.87 -18.45
N GLN A 4 -1.68 -21.89 -18.84
CA GLN A 4 -1.29 -20.48 -18.72
C GLN A 4 -1.48 -20.02 -17.27
N PRO A 5 -0.53 -19.27 -16.68
CA PRO A 5 -0.68 -18.73 -15.35
C PRO A 5 -1.73 -17.62 -15.34
N THR A 6 -2.86 -17.88 -14.68
CA THR A 6 -3.94 -16.90 -14.45
C THR A 6 -3.38 -15.72 -13.66
N THR A 7 -3.13 -14.59 -14.34
CA THR A 7 -2.67 -13.36 -13.71
C THR A 7 -3.85 -12.72 -12.98
N ALA A 8 -3.91 -12.89 -11.67
CA ALA A 8 -4.92 -12.26 -10.84
C ALA A 8 -4.85 -10.73 -11.01
N THR A 9 -5.91 -10.14 -11.56
CA THR A 9 -6.03 -8.70 -11.83
C THR A 9 -7.23 -8.17 -11.07
N ALA A 10 -7.02 -7.27 -10.10
CA ALA A 10 -8.11 -6.51 -9.50
C ALA A 10 -8.41 -5.26 -10.32
N THR A 11 -9.69 -4.96 -10.51
CA THR A 11 -10.14 -3.73 -11.17
C THR A 11 -10.72 -2.80 -10.10
N VAL A 12 -10.09 -1.66 -9.87
CA VAL A 12 -10.64 -0.59 -9.03
C VAL A 12 -11.15 0.53 -9.95
N THR A 13 -12.45 0.83 -9.87
CA THR A 13 -13.13 1.80 -10.74
C THR A 13 -13.07 3.21 -10.14
N TYR A 14 -12.63 4.19 -10.93
CA TYR A 14 -12.64 5.62 -10.63
C TYR A 14 -13.93 6.30 -11.12
N PRO A 15 -14.40 7.40 -10.50
CA PRO A 15 -15.14 8.43 -11.21
C PRO A 15 -14.14 9.45 -11.80
N ALA A 16 -14.28 9.73 -13.10
CA ALA A 16 -13.57 10.71 -13.94
C ALA A 16 -12.23 10.26 -14.60
N GLU A 17 -12.40 9.68 -15.79
CA GLU A 17 -11.59 9.81 -17.02
C GLU A 17 -10.24 9.10 -17.21
N HIS A 18 -9.58 8.55 -16.20
CA HIS A 18 -8.49 7.58 -16.43
C HIS A 18 -8.51 6.47 -15.38
N VAL A 19 -9.08 5.31 -15.74
CA VAL A 19 -9.01 4.10 -14.89
C VAL A 19 -7.57 3.57 -14.93
N THR A 20 -6.74 3.99 -13.99
CA THR A 20 -5.44 3.34 -13.78
C THR A 20 -5.70 2.03 -13.04
N ARG A 21 -5.73 0.90 -13.78
CA ARG A 21 -5.79 -0.43 -13.18
C ARG A 21 -4.48 -0.72 -12.45
N ILE A 22 -4.57 -1.14 -11.19
CA ILE A 22 -3.43 -1.59 -10.39
C ILE A 22 -3.42 -3.12 -10.42
N GLY A 23 -2.42 -3.67 -11.10
CA GLY A 23 -2.19 -5.10 -11.12
C GLY A 23 -1.33 -5.59 -9.95
N LEU A 24 -1.20 -6.91 -9.83
CA LEU A 24 -0.30 -7.51 -8.85
C LEU A 24 1.16 -7.06 -9.04
N ASP A 25 1.59 -6.84 -10.28
CA ASP A 25 2.96 -6.37 -10.56
C ASP A 25 3.18 -4.90 -10.17
N ASP A 26 2.16 -4.04 -10.29
CA ASP A 26 2.20 -2.70 -9.69
C ASP A 26 2.33 -2.81 -8.17
N ALA A 27 1.56 -3.70 -7.53
CA ALA A 27 1.61 -3.89 -6.08
C ALA A 27 3.00 -4.40 -5.60
N LYS A 28 3.65 -5.28 -6.36
CA LYS A 28 5.03 -5.73 -6.08
C LYS A 28 6.03 -4.57 -6.19
N GLN A 29 5.90 -3.72 -7.21
CA GLN A 29 6.75 -2.53 -7.37
C GLN A 29 6.51 -1.51 -6.25
N MET A 30 5.24 -1.25 -5.90
CA MET A 30 4.88 -0.42 -4.75
C MET A 30 5.47 -0.98 -3.46
N ARG A 31 5.48 -2.30 -3.26
CA ARG A 31 6.12 -2.93 -2.09
C ARG A 31 7.62 -2.62 -2.05
N SER A 32 8.32 -2.74 -3.17
CA SER A 32 9.74 -2.39 -3.24
C SER A 32 9.95 -0.91 -2.86
N ALA A 33 9.20 -0.01 -3.51
CA ALA A 33 9.29 1.43 -3.23
C ALA A 33 8.93 1.78 -1.78
N LEU A 34 7.98 1.07 -1.18
CA LEU A 34 7.60 1.22 0.22
C LEU A 34 8.72 0.80 1.16
N LEU A 35 9.34 -0.36 0.92
CA LEU A 35 10.48 -0.83 1.73
C LEU A 35 11.65 0.14 1.64
N ASP A 36 11.97 0.62 0.43
CA ASP A 36 13.03 1.62 0.24
C ASP A 36 12.72 2.91 1.00
N ALA A 37 11.47 3.38 0.95
CA ALA A 37 11.04 4.58 1.66
C ALA A 37 11.08 4.42 3.20
N ILE A 38 10.66 3.26 3.73
CA ILE A 38 10.75 2.98 5.18
C ILE A 38 12.23 2.94 5.59
N LYS A 39 13.07 2.21 4.86
CA LYS A 39 14.53 2.10 5.12
C LYS A 39 15.22 3.47 5.14
N ALA A 40 14.85 4.36 4.21
CA ALA A 40 15.39 5.71 4.11
C ALA A 40 14.77 6.72 5.12
N SER A 41 13.67 6.35 5.78
CA SER A 41 12.95 7.27 6.67
C SER A 41 13.64 7.50 8.01
N ARG A 42 13.29 8.60 8.68
CA ARG A 42 13.69 8.92 10.07
C ARG A 42 12.51 8.78 11.06
N ILE A 43 11.53 7.94 10.73
CA ILE A 43 10.34 7.73 11.55
C ILE A 43 10.74 6.94 12.82
N GLY A 44 10.18 7.30 13.97
CA GLY A 44 10.49 6.65 15.25
C GLY A 44 10.22 5.15 15.24
N ASP A 45 9.13 4.72 14.62
CA ASP A 45 8.73 3.30 14.52
C ASP A 45 9.32 2.58 13.29
N ARG A 46 10.39 3.11 12.66
CA ARG A 46 10.95 2.57 11.42
C ARG A 46 11.23 1.07 11.49
N ASP A 47 11.97 0.63 12.51
CA ASP A 47 12.40 -0.76 12.61
C ASP A 47 11.21 -1.70 12.83
N GLN A 48 10.17 -1.23 13.52
CA GLN A 48 8.92 -1.97 13.69
C GLN A 48 8.14 -2.06 12.38
N LEU A 49 8.05 -0.96 11.61
CA LEU A 49 7.43 -0.97 10.28
C LEU A 49 8.15 -1.93 9.33
N LEU A 50 9.49 -2.00 9.37
CA LEU A 50 10.26 -2.95 8.58
C LEU A 50 9.95 -4.39 8.99
N ALA A 51 9.91 -4.69 10.29
CA ALA A 51 9.60 -6.03 10.79
C ALA A 51 8.22 -6.54 10.32
N PHE A 52 7.23 -5.66 10.16
CA PHE A 52 5.92 -6.02 9.62
C PHE A 52 5.87 -6.06 8.09
N THR A 53 6.57 -5.15 7.42
CA THR A 53 6.45 -4.96 5.96
C THR A 53 7.38 -5.89 5.17
N GLU A 54 8.61 -6.13 5.65
CA GLU A 54 9.61 -6.92 4.92
C GLU A 54 9.21 -8.39 4.68
N PRO A 55 8.64 -9.14 5.65
CA PRO A 55 8.31 -10.55 5.42
C PRO A 55 7.06 -10.75 4.55
N LEU A 56 6.19 -9.74 4.42
CA LEU A 56 4.92 -9.89 3.72
C LEU A 56 5.05 -9.60 2.22
N PRO A 57 4.49 -10.44 1.33
CA PRO A 57 4.46 -10.16 -0.10
C PRO A 57 3.47 -9.03 -0.43
N ALA A 58 3.41 -8.62 -1.69
CA ALA A 58 2.25 -7.90 -2.19
C ALA A 58 1.21 -8.92 -2.69
N TRP A 59 -0.07 -8.67 -2.45
CA TRP A 59 -1.15 -9.54 -2.91
C TRP A 59 -2.43 -8.76 -3.20
N ILE A 60 -3.38 -9.44 -3.82
CA ILE A 60 -4.74 -8.98 -3.99
C ILE A 60 -5.61 -9.95 -3.19
N ASP A 61 -6.42 -9.43 -2.27
CA ASP A 61 -7.29 -10.30 -1.47
C ASP A 61 -8.54 -10.75 -2.24
N SER A 62 -9.35 -11.60 -1.61
CA SER A 62 -10.59 -12.13 -2.20
C SER A 62 -11.62 -11.05 -2.56
N ASP A 63 -11.53 -9.88 -1.93
CA ASP A 63 -12.42 -8.75 -2.16
C ASP A 63 -11.89 -7.83 -3.27
N GLY A 64 -10.77 -8.21 -3.92
CA GLY A 64 -10.11 -7.42 -4.96
C GLY A 64 -9.34 -6.22 -4.41
N ARG A 65 -9.08 -6.16 -3.10
CA ARG A 65 -8.29 -5.07 -2.51
C ARG A 65 -6.80 -5.36 -2.68
N VAL A 66 -6.07 -4.34 -3.08
CA VAL A 66 -4.63 -4.43 -3.27
C VAL A 66 -3.92 -4.21 -1.93
N MET A 67 -3.08 -5.17 -1.56
CA MET A 67 -2.30 -5.18 -0.33
C MET A 67 -0.82 -5.06 -0.67
N VAL A 68 -0.19 -4.00 -0.19
CA VAL A 68 1.24 -3.72 -0.36
C VAL A 68 1.94 -4.14 0.93
N ALA A 69 2.32 -5.41 1.06
CA ALA A 69 2.99 -5.94 2.26
C ALA A 69 2.22 -5.70 3.58
N GLY A 70 0.91 -5.96 3.57
CA GLY A 70 0.03 -5.71 4.72
C GLY A 70 -0.57 -4.31 4.78
N TRP A 71 -0.14 -3.40 3.90
CA TRP A 71 -0.73 -2.08 3.78
C TRP A 71 -1.88 -2.09 2.77
N LEU A 72 -3.06 -1.65 3.19
CA LEU A 72 -4.23 -1.57 2.32
C LEU A 72 -4.10 -0.37 1.38
N LEU A 73 -4.00 -0.63 0.07
CA LEU A 73 -3.96 0.40 -0.96
C LEU A 73 -5.36 0.89 -1.29
N GLN A 74 -5.54 2.21 -1.26
CA GLN A 74 -6.78 2.88 -1.61
C GLN A 74 -6.47 4.12 -2.45
N THR A 75 -7.47 4.60 -3.17
CA THR A 75 -7.41 5.95 -3.76
C THR A 75 -8.05 6.94 -2.79
N LYS A 76 -7.34 8.00 -2.43
CA LYS A 76 -7.86 9.13 -1.64
C LYS A 76 -7.62 10.40 -2.45
N ASN A 77 -8.67 11.16 -2.80
CA ASN A 77 -8.55 12.40 -3.58
C ASN A 77 -7.71 12.28 -4.87
N GLY A 78 -7.85 11.17 -5.59
CA GLY A 78 -7.10 10.93 -6.83
C GLY A 78 -5.63 10.51 -6.66
N VAL A 79 -5.14 10.31 -5.42
CA VAL A 79 -3.81 9.77 -5.16
C VAL A 79 -3.87 8.37 -4.54
N TRP A 80 -2.86 7.56 -4.85
CA TRP A 80 -2.71 6.22 -4.31
C TRP A 80 -2.11 6.27 -2.91
N VAL A 81 -2.79 5.69 -1.94
CA VAL A 81 -2.37 5.71 -0.54
C VAL A 81 -2.48 4.30 0.02
N ALA A 82 -1.35 3.73 0.47
CA ALA A 82 -1.37 2.52 1.27
C ALA A 82 -1.39 2.89 2.76
N SER A 83 -2.28 2.24 3.52
CA SER A 83 -2.46 2.49 4.95
C SER A 83 -2.15 1.24 5.77
N PHE A 84 -1.51 1.43 6.92
CA PHE A 84 -1.15 0.36 7.83
C PHE A 84 -1.43 0.75 9.27
N ARG A 85 -1.89 -0.21 10.07
CA ARG A 85 -2.18 -0.03 11.49
C ARG A 85 -1.13 -0.79 12.29
N LEU A 86 -0.29 -0.06 13.02
CA LEU A 86 0.80 -0.63 13.81
C LEU A 86 0.33 -1.11 15.19
N SER A 87 -0.63 -0.41 15.79
CA SER A 87 -1.19 -0.76 17.09
C SER A 87 -2.69 -0.49 17.15
N VAL A 88 -3.40 -1.36 17.87
CA VAL A 88 -4.81 -1.24 18.22
C VAL A 88 -4.98 -1.28 19.75
N SER A 89 -4.11 -0.59 20.51
CA SER A 89 -4.42 -0.34 21.93
C SER A 89 -5.43 0.81 22.05
N GLN A 90 -6.34 0.73 23.03
CA GLN A 90 -7.36 1.76 23.28
C GLN A 90 -6.76 3.15 23.59
N GLU A 91 -5.47 3.21 23.94
CA GLU A 91 -4.80 4.45 24.36
C GLU A 91 -4.06 5.16 23.21
N ARG A 92 -3.55 4.43 22.20
CA ARG A 92 -2.90 5.02 21.01
C ARG A 92 -3.03 4.10 19.79
N SER A 93 -3.89 4.48 18.86
CA SER A 93 -3.86 3.92 17.51
C SER A 93 -2.79 4.63 16.69
N VAL A 94 -1.65 3.95 16.49
CA VAL A 94 -0.61 4.44 15.57
C VAL A 94 -0.89 3.83 14.21
N GLY A 95 -1.30 4.68 13.27
CA GLY A 95 -1.42 4.35 11.86
C GLY A 95 -0.30 4.98 11.06
N TYR A 96 -0.04 4.46 9.87
CA TYR A 96 0.86 5.04 8.90
C TYR A 96 0.21 5.04 7.52
N ALA A 97 0.53 6.07 6.74
CA ALA A 97 0.10 6.18 5.35
C ALA A 97 1.31 6.47 4.45
N ALA A 98 1.42 5.69 3.37
CA ALA A 98 2.37 5.88 2.30
C ALA A 98 1.62 6.35 1.05
N THR A 99 1.99 7.51 0.52
CA THR A 99 1.43 8.05 -0.73
C THR A 99 2.34 7.71 -1.89
N PHE A 100 1.75 7.14 -2.95
CA PHE A 100 2.44 6.71 -4.15
C PHE A 100 2.10 7.62 -5.33
N ILE A 101 3.10 7.80 -6.18
CA ILE A 101 2.92 8.30 -7.55
C ILE A 101 3.51 7.30 -8.54
N LYS A 102 2.97 7.31 -9.76
CA LYS A 102 3.53 6.57 -10.88
C LYS A 102 4.23 7.56 -11.80
N GLU A 103 5.54 7.44 -11.95
CA GLU A 103 6.35 8.20 -12.89
C GLU A 103 6.70 7.29 -14.07
N GLY A 104 5.94 7.40 -15.16
CA GLY A 104 6.02 6.47 -16.28
C GLY A 104 5.61 5.04 -15.87
N THR A 105 6.57 4.12 -15.85
CA THR A 105 6.36 2.73 -15.42
C THR A 105 6.74 2.48 -13.97
N VAL A 106 7.35 3.44 -13.28
CA VAL A 106 7.96 3.26 -11.96
C VAL A 106 7.06 3.84 -10.87
N TRP A 107 6.83 3.06 -9.81
CA TRP A 107 6.15 3.52 -8.61
C TRP A 107 7.14 4.11 -7.60
N ARG A 108 6.76 5.22 -6.98
CA ARG A 108 7.56 5.89 -5.94
C ARG A 108 6.68 6.29 -4.77
N VAL A 109 7.24 6.21 -3.56
CA VAL A 109 6.63 6.80 -2.37
C VAL A 109 7.10 8.24 -2.25
N ILE A 110 6.15 9.20 -2.30
CA ILE A 110 6.44 10.63 -2.14
C ILE A 110 6.22 11.12 -0.72
N LYS A 111 5.50 10.35 0.08
CA LYS A 111 5.16 10.71 1.45
C LYS A 111 4.93 9.46 2.27
N LEU A 112 5.62 9.36 3.40
CA LEU A 112 5.37 8.35 4.43
C LEU A 112 5.18 9.08 5.76
N VAL A 113 3.98 9.02 6.33
CA VAL A 113 3.64 9.79 7.53
C VAL A 113 2.79 8.97 8.50
N PRO A 114 2.82 9.29 9.80
CA PRO A 114 1.82 8.81 10.74
C PRO A 114 0.41 9.27 10.30
N GLU A 115 -0.55 8.35 10.31
CA GLU A 115 -1.96 8.62 10.08
C GLU A 115 -2.68 8.67 11.43
N LYS A 116 -3.42 9.76 11.69
CA LYS A 116 -4.34 9.83 12.84
C LYS A 116 -5.53 8.92 12.57
N ILE A 117 -5.57 7.76 13.23
CA ILE A 117 -6.74 6.89 13.18
C ILE A 117 -7.83 7.56 14.03
N ARG A 118 -8.82 8.17 13.39
CA ARG A 118 -10.02 8.66 14.08
C ARG A 118 -10.97 7.48 14.27
N TYR A 119 -11.31 7.18 15.51
CA TYR A 119 -12.46 6.34 15.82
C TYR A 119 -13.72 7.17 15.56
N ASN A 120 -14.53 6.77 14.59
CA ASN A 120 -15.95 7.14 14.63
C ASN A 120 -16.55 6.29 15.75
N ARG A 121 -16.89 6.94 16.88
CA ARG A 121 -17.78 6.38 17.89
C ARG A 121 -19.19 6.23 17.30
#